data_AF-A0A8T1TMT5-F1
#
_entry.id   AF-A0A8T1TMT5-F1
#
_cell.length_a   1.000
_cell.length_b   1.000
_cell.length_c   1.000
_cell.angle_alpha   90.00
_cell.angle_beta   90.00
_cell.angle_gamma   90.00
#
_symmetry.space_group_name_H-M   'P 1'
#
loop_
_entity.id
_entity.type
_entity.pdbx_description
1 polymer ?
#
loop_
_entity_poly.entity_id
_entity_poly.type
_entity_poly.pdbx_seq_one_letter_code
_entity_poly.pdbx_strand_id
1 'polypeptide(L)'
;TSPVVITHPMTGELALRFHEPWGSEKTKMHPTYVASVDYDPASNEKDKDVDFVTETLQERLYSEEFAHWHQWVKGEFVVMDNISQLHARSVLGMGGRHMRRIHFN
;
A
#
# COMPACT_ATOMS: atom_id res chain seq x y z
N THR A 1 -7.74 -11.29 -8.56
CA THR A 1 -8.18 -11.11 -7.16
C THR A 1 -7.07 -11.54 -6.23
N SER A 2 -6.97 -10.97 -5.03
CA SER A 2 -5.97 -11.34 -4.01
C SER A 2 -6.63 -11.31 -2.63
N PRO A 3 -6.33 -12.29 -1.75
CA PRO A 3 -6.63 -12.15 -0.32
C PRO A 3 -5.90 -10.94 0.26
N VAL A 4 -6.54 -10.25 1.22
CA VAL A 4 -5.94 -9.14 1.97
C VAL A 4 -4.86 -9.64 2.93
N VAL A 5 -5.00 -10.85 3.44
CA VAL A 5 -4.02 -11.51 4.31
C VAL A 5 -3.48 -12.74 3.60
N ILE A 6 -2.16 -12.84 3.51
CA ILE A 6 -1.45 -13.98 2.94
C ILE A 6 -0.46 -14.56 3.96
N THR A 7 0.05 -15.75 3.69
CA THR A 7 1.15 -16.34 4.46
C THR A 7 2.48 -16.06 3.76
N HIS A 8 3.44 -15.51 4.48
CA HIS A 8 4.79 -15.26 3.99
C HIS A 8 5.47 -16.60 3.65
N PRO A 9 5.95 -16.80 2.40
CA PRO A 9 6.35 -18.12 1.92
C PRO A 9 7.59 -18.68 2.60
N MET A 10 8.44 -17.81 3.18
CA MET A 10 9.68 -18.23 3.85
C MET A 10 9.56 -18.32 5.37
N THR A 11 8.69 -17.53 5.99
CA THR A 11 8.61 -17.40 7.46
C THR A 11 7.34 -18.02 8.04
N GLY A 12 6.30 -18.21 7.22
CA GLY A 12 5.00 -18.70 7.69
C GLY A 12 4.15 -17.66 8.41
N GLU A 13 4.66 -16.43 8.60
CA GLU A 13 3.94 -15.35 9.25
C GLU A 13 2.84 -14.77 8.35
N LEU A 14 1.86 -14.10 8.95
CA LEU A 14 0.82 -13.41 8.18
C LEU A 14 1.36 -12.08 7.64
N ALA A 15 1.06 -11.78 6.39
CA ALA A 15 1.42 -10.53 5.73
C ALA A 15 0.21 -9.89 5.05
N LEU A 16 0.20 -8.56 4.97
CA LEU A 16 -0.84 -7.80 4.31
C LEU A 16 -0.54 -7.64 2.82
N ARG A 17 -1.51 -8.01 1.97
CA ARG A 17 -1.51 -7.75 0.54
C ARG A 17 -2.64 -6.78 0.23
N PHE A 18 -2.37 -5.51 0.50
CA PHE A 18 -3.32 -4.42 0.35
C PHE A 18 -2.77 -3.37 -0.62
N HIS A 19 -3.62 -2.89 -1.53
CA HIS A 19 -3.34 -1.72 -2.33
C HIS A 19 -4.35 -0.65 -1.95
N GLU A 20 -3.88 0.49 -1.48
CA GLU A 20 -4.78 1.58 -1.08
C GLU A 20 -5.56 2.08 -2.30
N PRO A 21 -6.89 2.28 -2.18
CA PRO A 21 -7.67 2.96 -3.21
C PRO A 21 -7.28 4.43 -3.29
N TRP A 22 -6.78 4.86 -4.45
CA TRP A 22 -6.45 6.25 -4.76
C TRP A 22 -7.25 6.71 -5.97
N GLY A 23 -8.28 7.52 -5.72
CA GLY A 23 -9.04 8.15 -6.79
C GLY A 23 -8.26 9.25 -7.50
N SER A 24 -8.86 9.80 -8.55
CA SER A 24 -8.28 10.88 -9.37
C SER A 24 -8.00 12.16 -8.58
N GLU A 25 -8.65 12.34 -7.44
CA GLU A 25 -8.41 13.45 -6.50
C GLU A 25 -7.06 13.35 -5.78
N LYS A 26 -6.50 12.14 -5.63
CA LYS A 26 -5.24 11.89 -4.94
C LYS A 26 -4.04 11.72 -5.87
N THR A 27 -4.27 11.42 -7.15
CA THR A 27 -3.18 11.16 -8.11
C THR A 27 -3.46 11.73 -9.50
N LYS A 28 -2.42 12.31 -10.12
CA LYS A 28 -2.43 12.69 -11.54
C LYS A 28 -2.12 11.52 -12.47
N MET A 29 -1.71 10.39 -11.90
CA MET A 29 -1.44 9.14 -12.61
C MET A 29 -2.72 8.31 -12.69
N HIS A 30 -2.61 7.04 -13.08
CA HIS A 30 -3.74 6.12 -13.09
C HIS A 30 -4.32 5.95 -11.67
N PRO A 31 -5.61 6.26 -11.46
CA PRO A 31 -6.31 5.94 -10.22
C PRO A 31 -6.29 4.44 -9.96
N THR A 32 -6.31 4.06 -8.68
CA THR A 32 -6.45 2.66 -8.28
C THR A 32 -7.77 2.46 -7.56
N TYR A 33 -8.54 1.49 -8.04
CA TYR A 33 -9.81 1.08 -7.48
C TYR A 33 -9.69 -0.34 -6.94
N VAL A 34 -10.34 -0.60 -5.80
CA VAL A 34 -10.42 -1.90 -5.16
C VAL A 34 -11.89 -2.17 -4.85
N ALA A 35 -12.31 -3.42 -5.04
CA ALA A 35 -13.65 -3.91 -4.76
C ALA A 35 -13.55 -5.26 -4.03
N SER A 36 -14.52 -5.55 -3.19
CA SER A 36 -14.72 -6.86 -2.59
C SER A 36 -15.01 -7.88 -3.68
N VAL A 37 -14.63 -9.15 -3.45
CA VAL A 37 -14.73 -10.21 -4.48
C VAL A 37 -16.17 -10.40 -4.94
N ASP A 38 -17.13 -10.27 -4.04
CA ASP A 38 -18.56 -10.47 -4.28
C ASP A 38 -19.33 -9.16 -4.50
N TYR A 39 -18.63 -8.04 -4.69
CA TYR A 39 -19.27 -6.75 -4.92
C TYR A 39 -19.89 -6.69 -6.32
N ASP A 40 -21.19 -6.42 -6.40
CA ASP A 40 -21.88 -6.13 -7.65
C ASP A 40 -21.89 -4.61 -7.93
N PRO A 41 -21.10 -4.12 -8.90
CA PRO A 41 -21.09 -2.70 -9.25
C PRO A 41 -22.40 -2.21 -9.88
N ALA A 42 -23.29 -3.10 -10.34
CA ALA A 42 -24.59 -2.74 -10.90
C ALA A 42 -25.69 -2.56 -9.83
N SER A 43 -25.43 -2.99 -8.59
CA SER A 43 -26.41 -2.97 -7.49
C SER A 43 -26.83 -1.56 -7.03
N ASN A 44 -26.11 -0.52 -7.46
CA ASN A 44 -26.15 0.85 -6.91
C ASN A 44 -25.88 0.93 -5.40
N GLU A 45 -25.47 -0.17 -4.76
CA GLU A 45 -25.08 -0.19 -3.36
C GLU A 45 -23.59 0.11 -3.21
N LYS A 46 -23.22 0.68 -2.06
CA LYS A 46 -21.82 0.95 -1.73
C LYS A 46 -21.15 -0.32 -1.23
N ASP A 47 -19.91 -0.56 -1.66
CA ASP A 47 -19.06 -1.64 -1.13
C ASP A 47 -18.60 -1.34 0.30
N LYS A 48 -19.43 -1.69 1.28
CA LYS A 48 -19.17 -1.44 2.70
C LYS A 48 -17.96 -2.19 3.24
N ASP A 49 -17.65 -3.35 2.66
CA ASP A 49 -16.53 -4.19 3.08
C ASP A 49 -15.20 -3.54 2.69
N VAL A 50 -15.09 -3.00 1.47
CA VAL A 50 -13.91 -2.22 1.06
C VAL A 50 -13.74 -0.97 1.90
N ASP A 51 -14.82 -0.25 2.19
CA ASP A 51 -14.76 0.94 3.05
C ASP A 51 -14.18 0.59 4.43
N PHE A 52 -14.77 -0.42 5.08
CA PHE A 52 -14.37 -0.85 6.42
C PHE A 52 -12.90 -1.30 6.47
N VAL A 53 -12.48 -2.13 5.49
CA VAL A 53 -11.08 -2.59 5.41
C VAL A 53 -10.14 -1.42 5.15
N THR A 54 -10.50 -0.50 4.25
CA THR A 54 -9.65 0.65 3.90
C THR A 54 -9.45 1.57 5.10
N GLU A 55 -10.53 1.93 5.80
CA GLU A 55 -10.48 2.80 6.99
C GLU A 55 -9.65 2.16 8.10
N THR A 56 -9.95 0.89 8.44
CA THR A 56 -9.24 0.14 9.48
C THR A 56 -7.74 0.03 9.19
N LEU A 57 -7.37 -0.26 7.94
CA LEU A 57 -5.97 -0.42 7.56
C LEU A 57 -5.25 0.92 7.49
N GLN A 58 -5.87 2.00 6.99
CA GLN A 58 -5.24 3.32 6.94
C GLN A 58 -4.87 3.81 8.35
N GLU A 59 -5.77 3.68 9.33
CA GLU A 59 -5.48 4.08 10.71
C GLU A 59 -4.23 3.41 11.28
N ARG A 60 -4.06 2.11 10.99
CA ARG A 60 -2.90 1.33 11.46
C ARG A 60 -1.66 1.57 10.62
N LEU A 61 -1.76 1.52 9.29
CA LEU A 61 -0.63 1.61 8.37
C LEU A 61 0.08 2.97 8.41
N TYR A 62 -0.62 4.02 8.84
CA TYR A 62 -0.06 5.36 9.00
C TYR A 62 0.29 5.73 10.44
N SER A 63 0.07 4.84 11.42
CA SER A 63 0.44 5.10 12.82
C SER A 63 1.95 5.00 13.02
N GLU A 64 2.49 5.67 14.03
CA GLU A 64 3.92 5.59 14.38
C GLU A 64 4.37 4.18 14.80
N GLU A 65 3.43 3.31 15.16
CA GLU A 65 3.71 1.91 15.54
C GLU A 65 4.10 1.06 14.32
N PHE A 66 3.47 1.29 13.16
CA PHE A 66 3.69 0.47 11.95
C PHE A 66 4.38 1.22 10.81
N ALA A 67 4.35 2.56 10.80
CA ALA A 67 4.88 3.37 9.72
C ALA A 67 6.31 3.85 10.01
N HIS A 68 7.28 3.36 9.22
CA HIS A 68 8.61 3.95 9.18
C HIS A 68 8.68 5.06 8.12
N TRP A 69 8.90 6.31 8.57
CA TRP A 69 9.06 7.47 7.70
C TRP A 69 10.53 7.69 7.33
N HIS A 70 10.93 7.23 6.14
CA HIS A 70 12.33 7.33 5.69
C HIS A 70 12.64 8.67 5.02
N GLN A 71 13.67 9.37 5.53
CA GLN A 71 14.24 10.56 4.89
C GLN A 71 15.53 10.19 4.15
N TRP A 72 15.57 10.44 2.85
CA TRP A 72 16.71 10.02 2.03
C TRP A 72 17.97 10.87 2.24
N VAL A 73 19.12 10.21 2.35
CA VAL A 73 20.47 10.79 2.38
C VAL A 73 21.32 10.26 1.22
N LYS A 74 22.22 11.09 0.68
CA LYS A 74 23.05 10.72 -0.47
C LYS A 74 23.97 9.55 -0.12
N GLY A 75 23.94 8.51 -0.96
CA GLY A 75 24.85 7.36 -0.89
C GLY A 75 24.34 6.20 -0.04
N GLU A 76 23.15 6.32 0.55
CA GLU A 76 22.54 5.23 1.29
C GLU A 76 21.78 4.25 0.38
N PHE A 77 21.39 3.11 0.95
CA PHE A 77 20.48 2.15 0.35
C PHE A 77 19.55 1.56 1.40
N VAL A 78 18.37 1.13 0.96
CA VAL A 78 17.38 0.43 1.79
C VAL A 78 17.15 -0.95 1.18
N VAL A 79 17.11 -1.96 2.03
CA VAL A 79 16.65 -3.31 1.68
C VAL A 79 15.35 -3.55 2.39
N MET A 80 14.34 -4.01 1.66
CA MET A 80 12.99 -4.21 2.17
C MET A 80 12.44 -5.55 1.67
N ASP A 81 11.81 -6.30 2.57
CA ASP A 81 11.06 -7.49 2.23
C ASP A 81 9.69 -7.10 1.68
N ASN A 82 9.56 -7.22 0.36
CA ASN A 82 8.38 -6.79 -0.38
C ASN A 82 7.14 -7.68 -0.17
N ILE A 83 7.28 -8.81 0.55
CA ILE A 83 6.13 -9.65 0.90
C ILE A 83 5.53 -9.19 2.23
N SER A 84 6.36 -8.91 3.24
CA SER A 84 5.88 -8.52 4.57
C SER A 84 5.57 -7.03 4.72
N GLN A 85 6.13 -6.16 3.87
CA GLN A 85 5.99 -4.70 4.00
C GLN A 85 5.27 -4.05 2.83
N LEU A 86 4.38 -3.10 3.16
CA LEU A 86 3.83 -2.13 2.21
C LEU A 86 4.72 -0.89 2.16
N HIS A 87 4.81 -0.26 0.99
CA HIS A 87 5.58 0.95 0.83
C HIS A 87 4.86 1.96 -0.06
N ALA A 88 5.01 3.23 0.29
CA ALA A 88 4.45 4.35 -0.46
C ALA A 88 5.46 5.51 -0.46
N ARG A 89 5.00 6.67 -0.92
CA ARG A 89 5.76 7.90 -0.89
C ARG A 89 4.90 9.01 -0.33
N SER A 90 5.46 9.80 0.59
CA SER A 90 4.86 11.07 1.00
C SER A 90 4.76 12.07 -0.17
N VAL A 91 3.97 13.12 0.02
CA VAL A 91 3.95 14.25 -0.92
C VAL A 91 5.37 14.82 -1.04
N LEU A 92 5.86 14.96 -2.27
CA LEU A 92 7.18 15.54 -2.53
C LEU A 92 7.13 17.05 -2.29
N GLY A 93 8.02 17.54 -1.44
CA GLY A 93 8.29 18.97 -1.29
C GLY A 93 9.08 19.54 -2.47
N MET A 94 9.52 20.80 -2.35
CA MET A 94 10.38 21.45 -3.33
C MET A 94 11.80 20.87 -3.25
N GLY A 95 12.09 19.85 -4.08
CA GLY A 95 13.41 19.23 -4.14
C GLY A 95 13.47 18.09 -5.15
N GLY A 96 14.68 17.83 -5.68
CA GLY A 96 14.95 16.70 -6.57
C GLY A 96 15.58 15.54 -5.79
N ARG A 97 15.19 14.31 -6.12
CA ARG A 97 15.89 13.10 -5.66
C ARG A 97 16.07 12.14 -6.82
N HIS A 98 17.15 11.37 -6.79
CA HIS A 98 17.43 10.32 -7.75
C HIS A 98 17.64 9.01 -7.00
N MET A 99 16.85 8.00 -7.36
CA MET A 99 16.86 6.68 -6.74
C MET A 99 17.02 5.62 -7.82
N ARG A 100 17.68 4.52 -7.48
CA ARG A 100 17.78 3.32 -8.32
C ARG A 100 17.25 2.14 -7.52
N ARG A 101 16.50 1.25 -8.17
CA ARG A 101 15.87 0.09 -7.52
C ARG A 101 16.28 -1.18 -8.25
N ILE A 102 16.58 -2.22 -7.49
CA ILE A 102 16.78 -3.59 -7.97
C ILE A 102 15.77 -4.47 -7.22
N HIS A 103 15.14 -5.41 -7.92
CA HIS A 103 14.31 -6.44 -7.32
C HIS A 103 15.04 -7.78 -7.40
N PHE A 104 14.88 -8.58 -6.35
CA PHE A 104 15.33 -9.95 -6.28
C PHE A 104 14.11 -10.87 -6.15
N ASN A 105 14.21 -12.08 -6.68
CA ASN A 105 13.22 -13.13 -6.53
C ASN A 105 13.69 -14.15 -5.51
#